data_AF-A0A7V0UKF3-F1
#
_entry.id   AF-A0A7V0UKF3-F1
#
_cell.length_a   1.000
_cell.length_b   1.000
_cell.length_c   1.000
_cell.angle_alpha   90.00
_cell.angle_beta   90.00
_cell.angle_gamma   90.00
#
_symmetry.space_group_name_H-M   'P 1'
#
loop_
_entity.id
_entity.type
_entity.pdbx_description
1 polymer ?
#
loop_
_entity_poly.entity_id
_entity_poly.type
_entity_poly.pdbx_seq_one_letter_code
_entity_poly.pdbx_strand_id
1 'polypeptide(L)'
;MANERDEQAFLSSLAEFTQAAHKYIEDLHDPGAKRFALRYTVYLQAKARRMPQSEPGAEPGLSGPDRSLIRIFLRRLYQEHLRKGKRRNRAA
;
A
#
# COMPACT_ATOMS: atom_id res chain seq x y z
N MET A 1 -8.89 -3.90 26.36
CA MET A 1 -8.63 -2.45 26.44
C MET A 1 -7.42 -1.98 25.62
N ALA A 2 -6.16 -2.32 25.94
CA ALA A 2 -5.00 -1.85 25.15
C ALA A 2 -4.96 -2.45 23.72
N ASN A 3 -5.19 -3.77 23.62
CA ASN A 3 -5.16 -4.51 22.36
C ASN A 3 -6.22 -4.03 21.33
N GLU A 4 -7.42 -3.68 21.80
CA GLU A 4 -8.52 -3.19 20.95
C GLU A 4 -8.25 -1.79 20.40
N ARG A 5 -7.59 -0.93 21.18
CA ARG A 5 -7.20 0.42 20.74
C ARG A 5 -6.10 0.36 19.68
N ASP A 6 -5.14 -0.53 19.85
CA ASP A 6 -4.06 -0.76 18.88
C ASP A 6 -4.59 -1.37 17.58
N GLU A 7 -5.54 -2.31 17.69
CA GLU A 7 -6.23 -2.89 16.53
C GLU A 7 -7.07 -1.85 15.78
N GLN A 8 -7.85 -1.02 16.49
CA GLN A 8 -8.65 0.04 15.88
C GLN A 8 -7.75 1.09 15.18
N ALA A 9 -6.63 1.46 15.79
CA ALA A 9 -5.66 2.38 15.19
C ALA A 9 -5.01 1.79 13.93
N PHE A 10 -4.70 0.48 13.94
CA PHE A 10 -4.21 -0.24 12.77
C PHE A 10 -5.26 -0.27 11.65
N LEU A 11 -6.51 -0.63 11.95
CA LEU A 11 -7.60 -0.67 10.97
C LEU A 11 -7.85 0.70 10.34
N SER A 12 -7.80 1.76 11.15
CA SER A 12 -7.94 3.14 10.67
C SER A 12 -6.78 3.51 9.72
N SER A 13 -5.54 3.21 10.11
CA SER A 13 -4.35 3.43 9.26
C SER A 13 -4.41 2.63 7.95
N LEU A 14 -4.94 1.41 7.99
CA LEU A 14 -5.13 0.56 6.81
C LEU A 14 -6.21 1.12 5.88
N ALA A 15 -7.29 1.68 6.43
CA ALA A 15 -8.34 2.33 5.67
C ALA A 15 -7.82 3.59 4.97
N GLU A 16 -7.06 4.44 5.67
CA GLU A 16 -6.43 5.62 5.09
C GLU A 16 -5.47 5.27 3.94
N PHE A 17 -4.61 4.27 4.14
CA PHE A 17 -3.75 3.75 3.08
C PHE A 17 -4.57 3.30 1.86
N THR A 18 -5.65 2.55 2.10
CA THR A 18 -6.50 2.02 1.03
C THR A 18 -7.18 3.14 0.25
N GLN A 19 -7.69 4.16 0.93
CA GLN A 19 -8.29 5.33 0.30
C GLN A 19 -7.27 6.12 -0.54
N ALA A 20 -6.07 6.36 0.00
CA ALA A 20 -5.01 7.05 -0.72
C ALA A 20 -4.53 6.26 -1.96
N ALA A 21 -4.42 4.93 -1.83
CA ALA A 21 -4.07 4.06 -2.94
C ALA A 21 -5.16 4.04 -4.02
N HIS A 22 -6.45 4.01 -3.65
CA HIS A 22 -7.56 4.08 -4.61
C HIS A 22 -7.54 5.40 -5.40
N LYS A 23 -7.36 6.54 -4.73
CA LYS A 23 -7.24 7.83 -5.42
C LYS A 23 -6.11 7.82 -6.45
N TYR A 24 -4.94 7.32 -6.07
CA TYR A 24 -3.82 7.16 -7.00
C TYR A 24 -4.16 6.27 -8.20
N ILE A 25 -4.89 5.17 -7.98
CA ILE A 25 -5.30 4.26 -9.06
C ILE A 25 -6.29 4.95 -10.00
N GLU A 26 -7.23 5.74 -9.49
CA GLU A 26 -8.22 6.46 -10.30
C GLU A 26 -7.55 7.45 -11.27
N ASP A 27 -6.50 8.13 -10.81
CA ASP A 27 -5.69 9.09 -11.56
C ASP A 27 -4.83 8.45 -12.69
N LEU A 28 -4.68 7.12 -12.72
CA LEU A 28 -3.95 6.43 -13.78
C LEU A 28 -4.77 6.34 -15.07
N HIS A 29 -4.20 6.72 -16.21
CA HIS A 29 -4.89 6.60 -17.50
C HIS A 29 -4.78 5.20 -18.12
N ASP A 30 -3.65 4.52 -17.93
CA ASP A 30 -3.41 3.21 -18.54
C ASP A 30 -4.15 2.08 -17.78
N PRO A 31 -4.99 1.26 -18.45
CA PRO A 31 -5.71 0.16 -17.82
C PRO A 31 -4.81 -0.93 -17.22
N GLY A 32 -3.66 -1.20 -17.84
CA GLY A 32 -2.66 -2.13 -17.32
C GLY A 32 -2.00 -1.60 -16.04
N ALA A 33 -1.68 -0.32 -15.99
CA ALA A 33 -1.20 0.37 -14.80
C ALA A 33 -2.22 0.31 -13.67
N LYS A 34 -3.51 0.55 -13.96
CA LYS A 34 -4.61 0.41 -12.99
C LYS A 34 -4.69 -1.01 -12.42
N ARG A 35 -4.71 -2.04 -13.27
CA ARG A 35 -4.74 -3.45 -12.83
C ARG A 35 -3.53 -3.79 -11.97
N PHE A 36 -2.33 -3.40 -12.41
CA PHE A 36 -1.11 -3.67 -11.68
C PHE A 36 -1.09 -2.97 -10.32
N ALA A 37 -1.46 -1.69 -10.27
CA ALA A 37 -1.54 -0.91 -9.04
C ALA A 37 -2.58 -1.48 -8.05
N LEU A 38 -3.73 -1.95 -8.53
CA LEU A 38 -4.71 -2.64 -7.71
C LEU A 38 -4.14 -3.92 -7.09
N ARG A 39 -3.56 -4.80 -7.90
CA ARG A 39 -2.93 -6.05 -7.42
C ARG A 39 -1.82 -5.77 -6.41
N TYR A 40 -1.03 -4.71 -6.64
CA TYR A 40 0.03 -4.30 -5.74
C TYR A 40 -0.49 -3.76 -4.41
N THR A 41 -1.59 -3.01 -4.44
CA THR A 41 -2.29 -2.53 -3.25
C THR A 41 -2.80 -3.68 -2.40
N VAL A 42 -3.44 -4.69 -3.01
CA VAL A 42 -3.89 -5.90 -2.31
C VAL A 42 -2.72 -6.63 -1.67
N TYR A 43 -1.59 -6.77 -2.37
CA TYR A 43 -0.37 -7.36 -1.80
C TYR A 43 0.11 -6.60 -0.55
N LEU A 44 0.10 -5.27 -0.58
CA LEU A 44 0.50 -4.44 0.56
C LEU A 44 -0.49 -4.54 1.74
N GLN A 45 -1.80 -4.63 1.48
CA GLN A 45 -2.81 -4.87 2.50
C GLN A 45 -2.62 -6.22 3.18
N ALA A 46 -2.42 -7.29 2.40
CA ALA A 46 -2.12 -8.62 2.91
C ALA A 46 -0.84 -8.62 3.75
N LYS A 47 0.21 -7.94 3.27
CA LYS A 47 1.47 -7.76 4.01
C LYS A 47 1.26 -7.03 5.34
N ALA A 48 0.41 -6.00 5.38
CA ALA A 48 0.06 -5.30 6.63
C ALA A 48 -0.58 -6.25 7.65
N ARG A 49 -1.45 -7.15 7.17
CA ARG A 49 -2.15 -8.16 7.97
C ARG A 49 -1.32 -9.42 8.24
N ARG A 50 -0.04 -9.43 7.83
CA ARG A 50 0.86 -10.60 7.92
C ARG A 50 0.31 -11.85 7.24
N MET A 51 -0.52 -11.66 6.21
CA MET A 51 -1.07 -12.75 5.40
C MET A 51 -0.06 -13.12 4.31
N PRO A 52 0.09 -14.43 3.99
CA PRO A 52 0.98 -14.87 2.92
C PRO A 52 0.39 -14.48 1.56
N GLN A 53 1.07 -13.58 0.86
CA GLN A 53 0.72 -13.19 -0.50
C GLN A 53 1.98 -12.87 -1.30
N SER A 54 2.07 -13.38 -2.52
CA SER A 54 3.20 -13.13 -3.41
C SER A 54 3.14 -11.72 -3.99
N GLU A 55 4.31 -11.09 -4.17
CA GLU A 55 4.41 -9.81 -4.85
C GLU A 55 3.99 -9.95 -6.33
N PRO A 56 3.14 -9.06 -6.87
CA PRO A 56 2.74 -9.13 -8.27
C PRO A 56 3.94 -9.04 -9.23
N GLY A 57 3.99 -10.00 -10.15
CA GLY A 57 5.00 -10.13 -11.20
C GLY A 57 4.80 -9.15 -12.36
N ALA A 58 5.12 -9.59 -13.57
CA ALA A 58 4.87 -8.77 -14.76
C ALA A 58 3.38 -8.62 -15.07
N GLU A 59 3.02 -7.49 -15.67
CA GLU A 59 1.69 -7.22 -16.19
C GLU A 59 1.83 -7.05 -17.71
N PRO A 60 1.09 -7.83 -18.53
CA PRO A 60 1.15 -7.70 -19.98
C PRO A 60 0.81 -6.28 -20.43
N GLY A 61 1.61 -5.72 -21.34
CA GLY A 61 1.41 -4.37 -21.86
C GLY A 61 1.90 -3.23 -20.97
N LEU A 62 2.40 -3.52 -19.75
CA LEU A 62 2.94 -2.49 -18.86
C LEU A 62 4.48 -2.57 -18.79
N SER A 63 5.13 -1.44 -19.06
CA SER A 63 6.58 -1.37 -19.08
C SER A 63 7.21 -1.68 -17.70
N GLY A 64 8.49 -2.08 -17.69
CA GLY A 64 9.25 -2.26 -16.46
C GLY A 64 9.38 -0.98 -15.61
N PRO A 65 9.70 0.17 -16.23
CA PRO A 65 9.74 1.47 -15.55
C PRO A 65 8.40 1.86 -14.90
N ASP A 66 7.27 1.72 -15.61
CA ASP A 66 5.95 2.08 -15.08
C ASP A 66 5.58 1.23 -13.86
N ARG A 67 5.86 -0.08 -13.94
CA ARG A 67 5.71 -0.98 -12.79
C ARG A 67 6.56 -0.53 -11.61
N SER A 68 7.80 -0.11 -11.85
CA SER A 68 8.70 0.37 -10.80
C SER A 68 8.18 1.66 -10.15
N LEU A 69 7.66 2.61 -10.94
CA LEU A 69 7.07 3.85 -10.44
C LEU A 69 5.85 3.57 -9.55
N ILE A 70 4.94 2.72 -10.02
CA ILE A 70 3.76 2.30 -9.25
C ILE A 70 4.19 1.66 -7.92
N ARG A 71 5.17 0.75 -7.95
CA ARG A 71 5.71 0.10 -6.74
C ARG A 71 6.27 1.12 -5.75
N ILE A 72 7.10 2.05 -6.23
CA ILE A 72 7.73 3.09 -5.40
C ILE A 72 6.67 3.94 -4.73
N PHE A 73 5.69 4.42 -5.51
CA PHE A 73 4.63 5.29 -5.01
C PHE A 73 3.76 4.59 -3.96
N LEU A 74 3.25 3.40 -4.25
CA LEU A 74 2.41 2.65 -3.31
C LEU A 74 3.18 2.22 -2.06
N ARG A 75 4.48 1.88 -2.16
CA ARG A 75 5.33 1.61 -0.99
C ARG A 75 5.51 2.85 -0.12
N ARG A 76 5.58 4.04 -0.70
CA ARG A 76 5.67 5.30 0.05
C ARG A 76 4.39 5.57 0.81
N LEU A 77 3.22 5.46 0.16
CA LEU A 77 1.92 5.57 0.84
C LEU A 77 1.79 4.56 1.98
N TYR A 78 2.16 3.31 1.73
CA TYR A 78 2.16 2.26 2.75
C TYR A 78 3.02 2.65 3.96
N GLN A 79 4.23 3.19 3.75
CA GLN A 79 5.10 3.60 4.84
C GLN A 79 4.53 4.79 5.63
N GLU A 80 3.92 5.74 4.92
CA GLU A 80 3.30 6.91 5.50
C GLU A 80 2.16 6.56 6.46
N HIS A 81 1.25 5.68 6.07
CA HIS A 81 0.10 5.34 6.91
C HIS A 81 0.39 4.20 7.89
N LEU A 82 1.12 3.16 7.47
CA LEU A 82 1.25 1.92 8.25
C LEU A 82 2.60 1.74 8.97
N ARG A 83 3.62 2.56 8.66
CA ARG A 83 4.94 2.48 9.33
C ARG A 83 5.32 3.70 10.17
N LYS A 84 4.55 4.80 10.15
CA LYS A 84 4.83 6.01 10.95
C LYS A 84 4.91 5.73 12.47
N GLY A 85 4.34 4.65 12.98
CA GLY A 85 4.45 4.25 14.39
C GLY A 85 5.87 3.92 14.90
N LYS A 86 6.86 3.66 14.03
CA LYS A 86 8.23 3.32 14.46
C LYS A 86 9.20 4.50 14.59
N ARG A 87 8.87 5.69 14.08
CA ARG A 87 9.82 6.82 14.00
C ARG A 87 9.57 7.96 15.00
N ARG A 88 8.44 7.98 15.70
CA ARG A 88 8.11 9.03 16.68
C ARG A 88 8.76 8.86 18.07
N ASN A 89 9.51 7.78 18.31
CA ASN A 89 10.26 7.53 19.55
C ASN A 89 11.78 7.73 19.43
N ARG A 90 12.28 8.44 18.41
CA ARG A 90 13.71 8.81 18.30
C ARG A 90 13.97 10.31 18.26
N ALA A 91 12.95 11.11 18.57
CA ALA A 91 13.09 12.54 18.84
C ALA A 91 12.52 12.79 20.24
N ALA A 92 13.25 12.31 21.24
CA ALA A 92 13.17 12.69 22.64
C ALA A 92 14.59 13.05 23.06
#